data_AF-A0A1A8J824-F1
#
_entry.id   AF-A0A1A8J824-F1
#
_cell.length_a   1.000
_cell.length_b   1.000
_cell.length_c   1.000
_cell.angle_alpha   90.00
_cell.angle_beta   90.00
_cell.angle_gamma   90.00
#
_symmetry.space_group_name_H-M   'P 1'
#
loop_
_entity.id
_entity.type
_entity.pdbx_description
1 polymer ?
#
loop_
_entity_poly.entity_id
_entity_poly.type
_entity_poly.pdbx_seq_one_letter_code
_entity_poly.pdbx_strand_id
1 'polypeptide(L)'
;CPPAPPPPGMPPPFGAPPPPPPGFCGAFGSPTHHTLPFGLRPKKEFKLETSIKRLNWSKIRPQEMSEGCFWVLADEDQYAKPELLSRVALTFGSHRT
;
A
#
# COMPACT_ATOMS: atom_id res chain seq x y z
N CYS A 1 51.86 -19.15 44.94
CA CYS A 1 50.85 -19.85 44.12
C CYS A 1 50.86 -19.27 42.71
N PRO A 2 50.84 -20.08 41.64
CA PRO A 2 50.75 -19.55 40.28
C PRO A 2 49.38 -18.88 40.04
N PRO A 3 49.31 -17.86 39.16
CA PRO A 3 48.04 -17.23 38.81
C PRO A 3 47.12 -18.24 38.11
N ALA A 4 45.83 -18.24 38.49
CA ALA A 4 44.84 -19.15 37.93
C ALA A 4 44.64 -18.88 36.42
N PRO A 5 44.45 -19.94 35.60
CA PRO A 5 44.18 -19.78 34.17
C PRO A 5 42.86 -19.03 33.95
N PRO A 6 42.75 -18.21 32.88
CA PRO A 6 41.51 -17.53 32.55
C PRO A 6 40.39 -18.55 32.28
N PRO A 7 39.14 -18.27 32.72
CA PRO A 7 38.03 -19.19 32.51
C PRO A 7 37.80 -19.43 31.02
N PRO A 8 37.45 -20.66 30.61
CA PRO A 8 37.14 -20.99 29.22
C PRO A 8 36.07 -20.04 28.68
N GLY A 9 36.31 -19.53 27.48
CA GLY A 9 35.49 -18.49 26.85
C GLY A 9 34.00 -18.74 27.01
N MET A 10 33.31 -17.73 27.55
CA MET A 10 31.86 -17.67 27.63
C MET A 10 31.27 -18.12 26.29
N PRO A 11 30.34 -19.10 26.25
CA PRO A 11 29.66 -19.42 25.01
C PRO A 11 28.95 -18.15 24.50
N PRO A 12 29.02 -17.83 23.19
CA PRO A 12 28.30 -16.70 22.63
C PRO A 12 26.82 -16.82 23.03
N PRO A 13 26.15 -15.74 23.42
CA PRO A 13 24.73 -15.78 23.76
C PRO A 13 23.97 -16.40 22.59
N PHE A 14 23.47 -17.63 22.81
CA PHE A 14 22.50 -18.27 21.94
C PHE A 14 21.28 -17.35 21.85
N GLY A 15 21.03 -16.76 20.69
CA GLY A 15 19.76 -16.08 20.43
C GLY A 15 19.77 -14.89 19.49
N ALA A 16 20.91 -14.41 19.01
CA ALA A 16 20.88 -13.44 17.91
C ALA A 16 20.64 -14.20 16.59
N PRO A 17 19.52 -13.98 15.88
CA PRO A 17 19.39 -14.50 14.52
C PRO A 17 20.58 -14.00 13.69
N PRO A 18 21.13 -14.82 12.78
CA PRO A 18 22.27 -14.41 11.97
C PRO A 18 21.95 -13.06 11.31
N PRO A 19 22.91 -12.11 11.29
CA PRO A 19 22.69 -10.83 10.64
C PRO A 19 22.27 -11.11 9.19
N PRO A 20 21.18 -10.49 8.71
CA PRO A 20 20.68 -10.75 7.38
C PRO A 20 21.81 -10.48 6.37
N PRO A 21 21.96 -11.32 5.33
CA PRO A 21 22.97 -11.13 4.30
C PRO A 21 22.94 -9.68 3.79
N PRO A 22 24.09 -9.00 3.64
CA PRO A 22 24.12 -7.67 3.04
C PRO A 22 23.56 -7.75 1.61
N GLY A 23 22.29 -7.38 1.44
CA GLY A 23 21.54 -7.57 0.20
C GLY A 23 20.16 -8.22 0.38
N PHE A 24 19.85 -8.81 1.53
CA PHE A 24 18.53 -9.36 1.84
C PHE A 24 17.74 -8.47 2.82
N CYS A 25 17.84 -7.15 2.63
CA CYS A 25 16.92 -6.19 3.23
C CYS A 25 16.23 -5.45 2.09
N GLY A 26 15.16 -6.04 1.54
CA GLY A 26 14.31 -5.32 0.57
C GLY A 26 13.52 -6.16 -0.43
N ALA A 27 13.89 -7.42 -0.69
CA ALA A 27 13.28 -8.18 -1.80
C ALA A 27 11.88 -8.76 -1.53
N PHE A 28 11.30 -8.55 -0.34
CA PHE A 28 9.87 -8.80 -0.08
C PHE A 28 9.12 -7.52 0.26
N GLY A 29 9.60 -6.37 -0.22
CA GLY A 29 8.72 -5.24 -0.45
C GLY A 29 7.63 -5.72 -1.40
N SER A 30 6.43 -5.96 -0.86
CA SER A 30 5.22 -5.98 -1.68
C SER A 30 5.36 -4.84 -2.69
N PRO A 31 5.14 -5.07 -4.00
CA PRO A 31 5.38 -4.04 -5.00
C PRO A 31 4.74 -2.76 -4.50
N THR A 32 5.55 -1.71 -4.33
CA THR A 32 5.11 -0.43 -3.81
C THR A 32 3.84 -0.09 -4.56
N HIS A 33 2.70 -0.10 -3.87
CA HIS A 33 1.36 -0.05 -4.44
C HIS A 33 1.06 1.35 -5.07
N HIS A 34 2.11 2.11 -5.31
CA HIS A 34 2.19 3.50 -5.69
C HIS A 34 2.62 3.67 -7.15
N THR A 35 3.26 2.68 -7.76
CA THR A 35 3.66 2.73 -9.18
C THR A 35 2.60 2.00 -10.00
N LEU A 36 1.61 2.74 -10.49
CA LEU A 36 0.66 2.19 -11.46
C LEU A 36 1.36 2.03 -12.82
N PRO A 37 1.00 1.00 -13.60
CA PRO A 37 1.56 0.76 -14.92
C PRO A 37 1.14 1.89 -15.88
N PHE A 38 1.91 2.07 -16.95
CA PHE A 38 1.63 3.02 -18.04
C PHE A 38 1.60 4.50 -17.62
N GLY A 39 2.27 4.87 -16.52
CA GLY A 39 2.34 6.27 -16.07
C GLY A 39 1.04 6.77 -15.45
N LEU A 40 0.12 5.87 -15.08
CA LEU A 40 -1.10 6.23 -14.38
C LEU A 40 -0.79 6.88 -13.03
N ARG A 41 -1.52 7.94 -12.71
CA ARG A 41 -1.39 8.65 -11.44
C ARG A 41 -2.12 7.88 -10.34
N PRO A 42 -1.56 7.81 -9.11
CA PRO A 42 -2.25 7.22 -7.97
C PRO A 42 -3.67 7.77 -7.84
N LYS A 43 -4.62 6.89 -7.54
CA LYS A 43 -6.03 7.28 -7.38
C LYS A 43 -6.15 8.37 -6.32
N LYS A 44 -6.88 9.43 -6.66
CA LYS A 44 -7.11 10.55 -5.75
C LYS A 44 -7.89 10.06 -4.53
N GLU A 45 -7.34 10.30 -3.35
CA GLU A 45 -8.03 10.05 -2.10
C GLU A 45 -9.07 11.15 -1.87
N PHE A 46 -10.34 10.84 -2.15
CA PHE A 46 -11.45 11.73 -1.82
C PHE A 46 -11.79 11.57 -0.33
N LYS A 47 -11.46 12.58 0.47
CA LYS A 47 -11.94 12.70 1.85
C LYS A 47 -13.38 13.17 1.84
N LEU A 48 -14.31 12.24 1.75
CA LEU A 48 -15.74 12.53 1.90
C LEU A 48 -16.05 12.69 3.40
N GLU A 49 -16.65 13.82 3.79
CA GLU A 49 -17.08 14.05 5.18
C GLU A 49 -18.23 13.12 5.59
N THR A 50 -19.05 12.71 4.63
CA THR A 50 -20.17 11.78 4.84
C THR A 50 -19.81 10.40 4.29
N SER A 51 -19.98 9.36 5.11
CA SER A 51 -19.83 7.99 4.66
C SER A 51 -20.92 7.63 3.64
N ILE A 52 -20.52 7.21 2.44
CA ILE A 52 -21.41 6.81 1.36
C ILE A 52 -21.50 5.28 1.33
N LYS A 53 -22.67 4.74 0.97
CA LYS A 53 -22.80 3.29 0.70
C LYS A 53 -21.77 2.85 -0.35
N ARG A 54 -20.92 1.88 0.02
CA ARG A 54 -19.89 1.35 -0.86
C ARG A 54 -20.51 0.54 -1.99
N LEU A 55 -20.10 0.82 -3.23
CA LEU A 55 -20.46 -0.01 -4.39
C LEU A 55 -19.72 -1.36 -4.32
N ASN A 56 -20.46 -2.46 -4.55
CA ASN A 56 -19.89 -3.79 -4.70
C ASN A 56 -19.54 -4.03 -6.18
N TRP A 57 -18.29 -3.74 -6.55
CA TRP A 57 -17.77 -3.94 -7.90
C TRP A 57 -16.44 -4.69 -7.86
N SER A 58 -16.13 -5.42 -8.92
CA SER A 58 -14.85 -6.10 -9.09
C SER A 58 -13.76 -5.07 -9.35
N LYS A 59 -12.83 -4.92 -8.40
CA LYS A 59 -11.67 -4.04 -8.57
C LYS A 59 -10.79 -4.58 -9.69
N ILE A 60 -10.39 -3.69 -10.59
CA ILE A 60 -9.52 -4.01 -11.71
C ILE A 60 -8.08 -3.93 -11.23
N ARG A 61 -7.29 -4.98 -11.45
CA ARG A 61 -5.89 -4.99 -11.03
C ARG A 61 -5.01 -4.38 -12.11
N PRO A 62 -3.92 -3.70 -11.74
CA PRO A 62 -3.00 -3.10 -12.70
C PRO A 62 -2.46 -4.10 -13.75
N GLN A 63 -2.21 -5.34 -13.33
CA GLN A 63 -1.76 -6.44 -14.18
C GLN A 63 -2.79 -6.93 -15.22
N GLU A 64 -4.07 -6.59 -15.06
CA GLU A 64 -5.14 -6.93 -15.99
C GLU A 64 -5.37 -5.83 -17.04
N MET A 65 -4.65 -4.71 -16.93
CA MET A 65 -4.75 -3.57 -17.84
C MET A 65 -3.66 -3.62 -18.90
N SER A 66 -3.95 -3.10 -20.09
CA SER A 66 -2.99 -2.92 -21.19
C SER A 66 -2.88 -1.44 -21.53
N GLU A 67 -1.79 -1.00 -22.17
CA GLU A 67 -1.51 0.41 -22.45
C GLU A 67 -2.65 1.14 -23.18
N GLY A 68 -3.34 0.45 -24.09
CA GLY A 68 -4.49 1.00 -24.83
C GLY A 68 -5.86 0.75 -24.20
N CYS A 69 -5.94 0.22 -22.97
CA CYS A 69 -7.24 -0.09 -22.37
C CYS A 69 -7.92 1.19 -21.85
N PHE A 70 -9.25 1.18 -21.82
CA PHE A 70 -10.06 2.34 -21.42
C PHE A 70 -9.61 2.95 -20.09
N TRP A 71 -9.24 2.13 -19.11
CA TRP A 71 -8.82 2.58 -17.78
C TRP A 71 -7.45 3.28 -17.75
N VAL A 72 -6.61 3.08 -18.78
CA VAL A 72 -5.34 3.81 -18.93
C VAL A 72 -5.56 5.19 -19.56
N LEU A 73 -6.55 5.30 -20.45
CA LEU A 73 -6.87 6.54 -21.17
C LEU A 73 -7.86 7.45 -20.41
N ALA A 74 -8.61 6.90 -19.46
CA ALA A 74 -9.63 7.63 -18.71
C ALA A 74 -8.99 8.63 -17.72
N ASP A 75 -9.38 9.89 -17.83
CA ASP A 75 -8.95 10.95 -16.90
C ASP A 75 -10.02 11.18 -15.81
N GLU A 76 -9.75 10.71 -14.59
CA GLU A 76 -10.64 10.86 -13.43
C GLU A 76 -10.81 12.34 -13.02
N ASP A 77 -9.81 13.20 -13.26
CA ASP A 77 -9.83 14.61 -12.84
C ASP A 77 -10.91 15.41 -13.58
N GLN A 78 -11.23 15.05 -14.82
CA GLN A 78 -12.29 15.72 -15.61
C GLN A 78 -13.69 15.51 -15.02
N TYR A 79 -13.90 14.41 -14.32
CA TYR A 79 -15.20 14.02 -13.75
C TYR A 79 -15.30 14.28 -12.25
N ALA A 80 -14.19 14.60 -11.58
CA ALA A 80 -14.10 14.89 -10.15
C ALA A 80 -14.58 16.30 -9.77
N LYS A 81 -15.70 16.76 -10.34
CA LYS A 81 -16.28 18.08 -10.03
C LYS A 81 -16.86 18.09 -8.62
N PRO A 82 -16.51 19.06 -7.76
CA PRO A 82 -16.94 19.07 -6.36
C PRO A 82 -18.47 19.06 -6.24
N GLU A 83 -19.18 19.75 -7.13
CA GLU A 83 -20.65 19.82 -7.14
C GLU A 83 -21.28 18.44 -7.41
N LEU A 84 -20.67 17.63 -8.27
CA LEU A 84 -21.13 16.26 -8.55
C LEU A 84 -20.85 15.35 -7.36
N LEU A 85 -19.64 15.43 -6.78
CA LEU A 85 -19.27 14.65 -5.61
C LEU A 85 -20.17 14.95 -4.40
N SER A 86 -20.49 16.23 -4.17
CA SER A 86 -21.44 16.64 -3.13
C SER A 86 -22.83 16.06 -3.35
N ARG A 87 -23.34 16.07 -4.60
CA ARG A 87 -24.64 15.47 -4.90
C ARG A 87 -24.65 13.96 -4.68
N VAL A 88 -23.57 13.26 -5.05
CA VAL A 88 -23.41 11.82 -4.81
C VAL A 88 -23.38 11.53 -3.31
N ALA A 89 -22.65 12.34 -2.53
CA ALA A 89 -22.60 12.23 -1.08
C ALA A 89 -23.96 12.45 -0.41
N LEU A 90 -24.74 13.42 -0.89
CA LEU A 90 -26.10 13.67 -0.39
C LEU A 90 -27.08 12.55 -0.76
N THR A 91 -26.96 11.99 -1.96
CA THR A 91 -27.90 10.99 -2.50
C THR A 91 -27.65 9.59 -1.92
N PHE A 92 -26.37 9.21 -1.79
CA PHE A 92 -25.96 7.88 -1.35
C PHE A 92 -25.35 7.87 0.05
N GLY A 93 -25.35 9.03 0.72
CA GLY A 93 -24.93 9.19 2.11
C GLY A 93 -25.70 8.25 3.00
N SER A 94 -24.98 7.54 3.86
CA SER A 94 -25.61 6.65 4.83
C SER A 94 -26.06 7.46 6.03
N HIS A 95 -27.30 7.96 6.01
CA HIS A 95 -27.95 8.44 7.22
C HIS A 95 -28.26 7.23 8.10
N ARG A 96 -27.48 7.03 9.16
CA ARG A 96 -27.84 6.12 10.24
C ARG A 96 -29.02 6.76 10.97
N THR A 97 -30.25 6.43 10.57
CA THR A 97 -31.43 6.51 11.45
C THR A 97 -31.49 5.30 12.36
#